data_AF-A0A874BG23-F1
#
_entry.id   AF-A0A874BG23-F1
#
_cell.length_a   1.000
_cell.length_b   1.000
_cell.length_c   1.000
_cell.angle_alpha   90.00
_cell.angle_beta   90.00
_cell.angle_gamma   90.00
#
_symmetry.space_group_name_H-M   'P 1'
#
loop_
_entity.id
_entity.type
_entity.pdbx_description
1 polymer ?
#
loop_
_entity_poly.entity_id
_entity_poly.type
_entity_poly.pdbx_seq_one_letter_code
_entity_poly.pdbx_strand_id
1 'polypeptide(L)'
;MTKRTYLDANVLIAAWQAKDPLGTRAMAILDDPQRQLMVSDAVWLEVKSEKGSGLDSRPYSPSKDGNSYDSSPHISPASNPT
;
A
#
# COMPACT_ATOMS: atom_id res chain seq x y z
N MET A 1 1.02 23.53 -21.88
CA MET A 1 0.23 23.19 -20.66
C MET A 1 0.30 21.67 -20.51
N THR A 2 0.66 21.14 -19.34
CA THR A 2 0.71 19.68 -19.12
C THR A 2 -0.70 19.09 -19.03
N LYS A 3 -0.90 17.90 -19.59
CA LYS A 3 -2.20 17.24 -19.64
C LYS A 3 -2.44 16.47 -18.34
N ARG A 4 -3.50 16.80 -17.60
CA ARG A 4 -3.91 16.00 -16.45
C ARG A 4 -4.41 14.63 -16.91
N THR A 5 -3.85 13.57 -16.34
CA THR A 5 -4.20 12.18 -16.65
C THR A 5 -4.55 11.47 -15.34
N TYR A 6 -5.80 11.05 -15.20
CA TYR A 6 -6.24 10.24 -14.06
C TYR A 6 -5.88 8.78 -14.31
N LEU A 7 -5.28 8.14 -13.32
CA LEU A 7 -4.83 6.75 -13.41
C LEU A 7 -5.79 5.82 -12.67
N ASP A 8 -6.00 4.65 -13.27
CA ASP A 8 -6.69 3.52 -12.67
C ASP A 8 -5.67 2.55 -12.04
N ALA A 9 -6.10 1.74 -11.07
CA ALA A 9 -5.23 0.77 -10.41
C ALA A 9 -4.62 -0.23 -11.40
N ASN A 10 -5.35 -0.63 -12.45
CA ASN A 10 -4.84 -1.59 -13.43
C ASN A 10 -3.59 -1.09 -14.17
N VAL A 11 -3.51 0.22 -14.44
CA VAL A 11 -2.32 0.81 -15.08
C VAL A 11 -1.11 0.70 -14.14
N LEU A 12 -1.31 1.02 -12.86
CA LEU A 12 -0.26 0.93 -11.84
C LEU A 12 0.19 -0.52 -11.61
N ILE A 13 -0.75 -1.47 -11.56
CA ILE A 13 -0.46 -2.90 -11.41
C ILE A 13 0.30 -3.44 -12.62
N ALA A 14 -0.12 -3.08 -13.84
CA ALA A 14 0.56 -3.51 -15.06
C ALA A 14 1.98 -2.94 -15.14
N ALA A 15 2.16 -1.65 -14.82
CA ALA A 15 3.48 -1.02 -14.75
C ALA A 15 4.38 -1.69 -13.71
N TRP A 16 3.85 -1.99 -12.51
CA TRP A 16 4.58 -2.68 -11.45
C TRP A 16 5.05 -4.08 -11.87
N GLN A 17 4.23 -4.82 -12.62
CA GLN A 17 4.60 -6.17 -13.07
C GLN A 17 5.68 -6.15 -14.15
N ALA A 18 5.68 -5.16 -15.06
CA ALA A 18 6.69 -4.93 -16.11
C ALA A 18 7.09 -6.18 -16.94
N LYS A 19 6.18 -7.14 -17.12
CA LYS A 19 6.47 -8.46 -17.72
C LYS A 19 5.92 -8.65 -19.14
N ASP A 20 4.98 -7.82 -19.56
CA ASP A 20 4.25 -7.99 -20.82
C ASP A 20 4.16 -6.67 -21.61
N PRO A 21 3.70 -6.70 -22.89
CA PRO A 21 3.55 -5.48 -23.68
C PRO A 21 2.63 -4.43 -23.04
N LEU A 22 1.70 -4.87 -22.18
CA LEU A 22 0.82 -3.98 -21.44
C LEU A 22 1.58 -3.21 -20.36
N GLY A 23 2.46 -3.88 -19.61
CA GLY A 23 3.36 -3.26 -18.64
C GLY A 23 4.30 -2.25 -19.27
N THR A 24 4.90 -2.56 -20.43
CA THR A 24 5.73 -1.59 -21.16
C THR A 24 4.94 -0.35 -21.56
N ARG A 25 3.69 -0.51 -22.04
CA ARG A 25 2.81 0.62 -22.36
C ARG A 25 2.41 1.42 -21.13
N ALA A 26 2.14 0.74 -20.01
CA ALA A 26 1.82 1.37 -18.75
C ALA A 26 3.00 2.22 -18.24
N MET A 27 4.22 1.67 -18.29
CA MET A 27 5.45 2.41 -17.99
C MET A 27 5.61 3.66 -18.88
N ALA A 28 5.38 3.53 -20.19
CA ALA A 28 5.44 4.67 -21.11
C ALA A 28 4.42 5.78 -20.78
N ILE A 29 3.27 5.46 -20.19
CA ILE A 29 2.30 6.46 -19.70
C ILE A 29 2.83 7.15 -18.45
N LEU A 30 3.48 6.41 -17.55
CA LEU A 30 4.04 6.95 -16.30
C LEU A 30 5.27 7.82 -16.53
N ASP A 31 6.07 7.49 -17.53
CA ASP A 31 7.30 8.20 -17.88
C ASP A 31 7.07 9.44 -18.76
N ASP A 32 5.85 9.66 -19.26
CA ASP A 32 5.53 10.77 -20.17
C ASP A 32 5.55 12.12 -19.43
N PRO A 33 6.56 12.99 -19.69
CA PRO A 33 6.73 14.25 -18.97
C PRO A 33 5.67 15.29 -19.35
N GLN A 34 4.90 15.05 -20.42
CA GLN A 34 3.81 15.95 -20.81
C GLN A 34 2.54 15.72 -19.98
N ARG A 35 2.54 14.71 -19.09
CA ARG A 35 1.41 14.37 -18.23
C ARG A 35 1.62 14.84 -16.81
N GLN A 36 0.55 15.38 -16.24
CA GLN A 36 0.40 15.49 -14.81
C GLN A 36 -0.45 14.31 -14.34
N LEU A 37 0.17 13.34 -13.68
CA LEU A 37 -0.49 12.12 -13.23
C LEU A 37 -1.29 12.39 -11.96
N MET A 38 -2.55 11.94 -11.94
CA MET A 38 -3.47 12.11 -10.82
C MET A 38 -4.00 10.74 -10.40
N VAL A 39 -4.04 10.47 -9.11
CA VAL A 39 -4.66 9.27 -8.51
C VAL A 39 -5.68 9.70 -7.46
N SER A 40 -6.71 8.91 -7.24
CA SER A 40 -7.63 9.10 -6.12
C SER A 40 -7.16 8.31 -4.89
N ASP A 41 -7.67 8.68 -3.71
CA ASP A 41 -7.42 7.90 -2.48
C ASP A 41 -7.92 6.45 -2.60
N ALA A 42 -9.00 6.22 -3.34
CA ALA A 42 -9.54 4.88 -3.60
C ALA A 42 -8.55 4.04 -4.43
N VAL A 43 -8.04 4.58 -5.54
CA VAL A 43 -7.00 3.91 -6.36
C VAL A 43 -5.76 3.64 -5.53
N TRP A 44 -5.39 4.56 -4.62
CA TRP A 44 -4.26 4.36 -3.71
C TRP A 44 -4.47 3.22 -2.71
N LEU A 45 -5.69 3.03 -2.21
CA LEU A 45 -6.03 1.91 -1.32
C LEU A 45 -5.96 0.56 -2.04
N GLU A 46 -6.36 0.49 -3.31
CA GLU A 46 -6.33 -0.75 -4.10
C GLU A 46 -4.91 -1.25 -4.37
N VAL A 47 -3.96 -0.34 -4.60
CA VAL A 47 -2.59 -0.70 -4.98
C VAL A 47 -1.63 -0.79 -3.79
N LYS A 48 -2.03 -0.30 -2.61
CA LYS A 48 -1.24 -0.46 -1.38
C LYS A 48 -1.29 -1.91 -0.94
N SER A 49 -0.17 -2.62 -1.11
CA SER A 49 0.05 -3.89 -0.44
C SER A 49 0.34 -3.61 1.04
N GLU A 50 -0.42 -4.23 1.95
CA GLU A 50 0.00 -4.37 3.35
C GLU A 50 1.26 -5.25 3.39
N LYS A 51 2.42 -4.66 3.15
CA LYS A 51 3.58 -5.09 3.90
C LYS A 51 3.41 -4.44 5.26
N GLY A 52 2.92 -5.25 6.20
CA GLY A 52 2.66 -4.86 7.57
C GLY A 52 3.70 -3.85 8.05
N SER A 53 3.21 -2.82 8.73
CA SER A 53 3.99 -2.08 9.70
C SER A 53 5.02 -3.01 10.32
N GLY A 54 6.31 -2.64 10.32
CA GLY A 54 7.39 -3.37 11.00
C GLY A 54 7.23 -3.41 12.52
N LEU A 55 6.01 -3.63 13.00
CA LEU A 55 5.50 -3.70 14.36
C LEU A 55 4.64 -4.96 14.54
N ASP A 56 4.90 -6.07 13.83
CA ASP A 56 4.66 -7.40 14.38
C ASP A 56 5.41 -8.48 13.58
N SER A 57 6.57 -8.90 14.08
CA SER A 57 7.30 -10.06 13.59
C SER A 57 7.08 -11.28 14.49
N ARG A 58 5.96 -11.37 15.21
CA ARG A 58 5.56 -12.63 15.84
C ARG A 58 4.84 -13.49 14.81
N PRO A 59 5.27 -14.74 14.58
CA PRO A 59 4.49 -15.66 13.77
C PRO A 59 3.14 -15.86 14.48
N TYR A 60 2.05 -15.60 13.76
CA TYR A 60 0.71 -15.97 14.19
C TYR A 60 0.71 -17.47 14.54
N SER A 61 0.65 -17.76 15.83
CA SER A 61 0.49 -19.10 16.36
C SER A 61 -0.97 -19.21 16.79
N PRO A 62 -1.83 -19.91 16.05
CA PRO A 62 -3.20 -20.12 16.50
C PRO A 62 -3.16 -20.86 17.84
N SER A 63 -3.78 -20.30 18.89
CA SER A 63 -3.99 -21.05 20.12
C SER A 63 -4.80 -22.30 19.77
N LYS A 64 -4.41 -23.45 20.35
CA LYS A 64 -5.10 -24.73 20.09
C LYS A 64 -6.52 -24.79 20.66
N ASP A 65 -6.91 -23.75 21.38
CA ASP A 65 -8.14 -23.68 22.14
C ASP A 65 -8.92 -22.49 21.56
N GLY A 66 -9.80 -22.78 20.61
CA GLY A 66 -10.42 -21.82 19.70
C GLY A 66 -11.40 -20.82 20.33
N ASN A 67 -11.00 -20.08 21.35
CA ASN A 67 -11.77 -18.94 21.87
C ASN A 67 -10.93 -18.01 22.77
N SER A 68 -10.28 -16.98 22.21
CA SER A 68 -9.87 -15.80 22.98
C SER A 68 -9.43 -14.66 22.06
N TYR A 69 -10.26 -13.63 21.93
CA TYR A 69 -9.81 -12.33 21.40
C TYR A 69 -9.20 -11.54 22.56
N ASP A 70 -7.87 -11.45 22.62
CA ASP A 70 -7.20 -10.56 23.59
C ASP A 70 -7.37 -9.11 23.11
N SER A 71 -8.27 -8.40 23.78
CA SER A 71 -8.58 -6.98 23.54
C SER A 71 -7.99 -6.16 24.68
N SER A 72 -6.76 -5.65 24.52
CA SER A 72 -6.26 -4.57 25.37
C SER A 72 -5.16 -3.73 24.69
N PRO A 73 -5.32 -2.41 24.54
CA PRO A 73 -4.24 -1.53 24.11
C PRO A 73 -3.32 -1.22 25.31
N HIS A 74 -2.05 -1.63 25.21
CA HIS A 74 -1.02 -1.26 26.17
C HIS A 74 -0.64 0.23 25.98
N ILE A 75 -1.21 1.11 26.81
CA ILE A 75 -0.72 2.48 26.99
C ILE A 75 0.43 2.41 28.00
N SER A 76 1.66 2.70 27.57
CA SER A 76 2.80 2.85 28.47
C SER A 76 2.72 4.19 29.22
N PRO A 77 3.03 4.24 30.54
CA PRO A 77 2.98 5.49 31.30
C PRO A 77 4.18 6.39 30.98
N ALA A 78 3.91 7.70 30.93
CA ALA A 78 4.89 8.75 30.73
C ALA A 78 5.96 8.73 31.84
N SER A 79 7.24 8.75 31.44
CA SER A 79 8.38 8.98 32.33
C SER A 79 8.40 10.44 32.81
N ASN A 80 8.29 10.65 34.12
CA ASN A 80 8.56 11.96 34.76
C ASN A 80 10.06 12.25 34.82
N PRO A 81 10.49 13.51 34.68
CA PRO A 81 11.88 13.90 34.84
C PRO A 81 12.25 14.11 36.32
N THR A 82 13.48 13.74 36.68
CA THR A 82 14.22 14.24 37.86
C THR A 82 15.38 15.09 37.38
#